data_AF-A0A974X1Z4-F1
#
_entry.id   AF-A0A974X1Z4-F1
#
_cell.length_a   1.000
_cell.length_b   1.000
_cell.length_c   1.000
_cell.angle_alpha   90.00
_cell.angle_beta   90.00
_cell.angle_gamma   90.00
#
_symmetry.space_group_name_H-M   'P 1'
#
loop_
_entity.id
_entity.type
_entity.pdbx_description
1 polymer ?
#
loop_
_entity_poly.entity_id
_entity_poly.type
_entity_poly.pdbx_seq_one_letter_code
_entity_poly.pdbx_strand_id
1 'polypeptide(L)'
;MEFYDASSAAPTKSIDLVLGELSAHGATATLLARLDEVDDLVDRILEEEGAEALDPEIVQSLDLITAAHDAPEHFRRVHDRVERGFTTWEAFWQRPHDEYRGFEIIQAAIVRTTSEAGDTLARIDTKERRD
;
A
#
# COMPACT_ATOMS: atom_id res chain seq x y z
N MET A 1 62.81 6.94 32.80
CA MET A 1 61.59 7.22 33.58
C MET A 1 61.03 8.50 32.99
N GLU A 2 60.15 8.37 31.98
CA GLU A 2 59.57 9.52 31.28
C GLU A 2 58.49 10.12 32.17
N PHE A 3 58.61 11.42 32.44
CA PHE A 3 57.61 12.19 33.16
C PHE A 3 56.42 12.46 32.22
N TYR A 4 55.24 12.01 32.63
CA TYR A 4 53.98 12.39 31.99
C TYR A 4 53.67 13.85 32.35
N ASP A 5 53.92 14.77 31.41
CA ASP A 5 53.50 16.17 31.52
C ASP A 5 52.03 16.29 31.09
N ALA A 6 51.15 16.52 32.07
CA ALA A 6 49.71 16.72 31.86
C ALA A 6 49.36 18.16 31.39
N SER A 7 50.33 18.94 30.90
CA SER A 7 50.10 20.31 30.39
C SER A 7 49.60 20.38 28.95
N SER A 8 49.48 19.25 28.22
CA SER A 8 48.84 19.27 26.92
C SER A 8 47.33 19.50 27.12
N ALA A 9 46.90 20.75 26.95
CA ALA A 9 45.49 21.12 26.95
C ALA A 9 44.72 20.15 26.04
N ALA A 10 43.83 19.36 26.63
CA ALA A 10 42.87 18.58 25.85
C ALA A 10 42.17 19.55 24.89
N PRO A 11 41.98 19.20 23.60
CA PRO A 11 41.30 20.09 22.67
C PRO A 11 39.89 20.32 23.19
N THR A 12 39.67 21.46 23.84
CA THR A 12 38.38 21.87 24.37
C THR A 12 37.53 22.23 23.16
N LYS A 13 36.84 21.25 22.57
CA LYS A 13 35.71 21.56 21.70
C LYS A 13 34.80 22.50 22.50
N SER A 14 34.45 23.64 21.92
CA SER A 14 33.51 24.57 22.54
C SER A 14 32.29 23.78 23.01
N ILE A 15 31.91 23.97 24.28
CA ILE A 15 30.74 23.30 24.87
C ILE A 15 29.49 23.51 24.00
N ASP A 16 29.39 24.66 23.33
CA ASP A 16 28.30 24.98 22.40
C ASP A 16 28.29 24.09 21.15
N LEU A 17 29.46 23.70 20.64
CA LEU A 17 29.60 22.76 19.52
C LEU A 17 29.18 21.34 19.94
N VAL A 18 29.57 20.92 21.14
CA VAL A 18 29.19 19.61 21.70
C VAL A 18 27.69 19.55 21.97
N LEU A 19 27.10 20.62 22.52
CA LEU A 19 25.65 20.72 22.75
C LEU A 19 24.85 20.81 21.45
N GLY A 20 25.40 21.45 20.42
CA GLY A 20 24.83 21.48 19.06
C GLY A 20 24.85 20.10 18.40
N GLU A 21 25.98 19.38 18.48
CA GLU A 21 26.11 18.00 17.98
C GLU A 21 25.18 17.02 18.73
N LEU A 22 25.01 17.18 20.05
CA LEU A 22 24.06 16.40 20.86
C LEU A 22 22.60 16.71 20.52
N SER A 23 22.27 17.98 20.32
CA SER A 23 20.92 18.40 19.90
C SER A 23 20.58 17.86 18.51
N ALA A 24 21.52 17.87 17.58
CA ALA A 24 21.35 17.30 16.24
C ALA A 24 21.19 15.77 16.27
N HIS A 25 21.97 15.07 17.10
CA HIS A 25 21.80 13.63 17.32
C HIS A 25 20.47 13.31 18.01
N GLY A 26 20.04 14.12 18.98
CA GLY A 26 18.73 13.98 19.63
C GLY A 26 17.57 14.21 18.67
N ALA A 27 17.68 15.19 17.78
CA ALA A 27 16.69 15.43 16.72
C ALA A 27 16.64 14.28 15.71
N THR A 28 17.80 13.72 15.35
CA THR A 28 17.90 12.57 14.45
C THR A 28 17.30 11.31 15.09
N ALA A 29 17.61 11.04 16.36
CA ALA A 29 17.02 9.93 17.10
C ALA A 29 15.50 10.09 17.25
N THR A 30 15.02 11.31 17.48
CA THR A 30 13.59 11.61 17.54
C THR A 30 12.91 11.38 16.18
N LEU A 31 13.52 11.81 15.09
CA LEU A 31 13.00 11.57 13.73
C LEU A 31 12.95 10.08 13.39
N LEU A 32 13.99 9.32 13.73
CA LEU A 32 14.01 7.87 13.54
C LEU A 32 12.91 7.19 14.37
N ALA A 33 12.75 7.55 15.64
CA ALA A 33 11.67 7.02 16.46
C ALA A 33 10.27 7.37 15.91
N ARG A 34 10.10 8.55 15.30
CA ARG A 34 8.84 8.91 14.63
C ARG A 34 8.62 8.16 13.32
N LEU A 35 9.68 7.80 12.60
CA LEU A 35 9.59 6.93 11.43
C LEU A 35 9.19 5.51 11.84
N ASP A 36 9.80 4.97 12.90
CA ASP A 36 9.41 3.67 13.46
C ASP A 36 7.93 3.66 13.89
N GLU A 37 7.46 4.73 14.54
CA GLU A 37 6.04 4.87 14.89
C GLU A 37 5.12 4.93 13.67
N VAL A 38 5.57 5.50 12.55
CA VAL A 38 4.80 5.54 11.29
C VAL A 38 4.77 4.17 10.65
N ASP A 39 5.89 3.45 10.63
CA ASP A 39 5.98 2.09 10.11
C ASP A 39 5.07 1.14 10.92
N ASP A 40 5.09 1.23 12.25
CA ASP A 40 4.18 0.48 13.14
C ASP A 40 2.69 0.83 12.90
N LEU A 41 2.39 2.04 12.44
CA LEU A 41 1.03 2.48 12.14
C LEU A 41 0.59 1.97 10.77
N VAL A 42 1.50 1.96 9.80
CA VAL A 42 1.28 1.36 8.48
C VAL A 42 1.05 -0.14 8.62
N ASP A 43 1.89 -0.85 9.36
CA ASP A 43 1.74 -2.29 9.58
C ASP A 43 0.41 -2.62 10.27
N ARG A 44 0.01 -1.82 11.25
CA ARG A 44 -1.29 -2.00 11.92
C ARG A 44 -2.47 -1.70 11.02
N ILE A 45 -2.40 -0.66 10.19
CA ILE A 45 -3.43 -0.37 9.18
C ILE A 45 -3.49 -1.52 8.18
N LEU A 46 -2.36 -2.06 7.73
CA LEU A 46 -2.32 -3.21 6.83
C LEU A 46 -2.83 -4.50 7.49
N GLU A 47 -2.62 -4.70 8.79
CA GLU A 47 -3.19 -5.81 9.57
C GLU A 47 -4.70 -5.64 9.77
N GLU A 48 -5.19 -4.42 10.00
CA GLU A 48 -6.61 -4.10 10.16
C GLU A 48 -7.35 -4.13 8.82
N GLU A 49 -6.77 -3.60 7.74
CA GLU A 49 -7.32 -3.60 6.37
C GLU A 49 -7.14 -4.94 5.65
N GLY A 50 -6.12 -5.72 6.03
CA GLY A 50 -5.88 -7.08 5.51
C GLY A 50 -6.96 -8.10 5.90
N ALA A 51 -7.89 -7.72 6.77
CA ALA A 51 -8.97 -8.58 7.25
C ALA A 51 -10.28 -8.45 6.43
N GLU A 52 -10.42 -7.45 5.56
CA GLU A 52 -11.63 -7.34 4.74
C GLU A 52 -11.48 -8.23 3.50
N ALA A 53 -12.22 -9.34 3.52
CA ALA A 53 -12.25 -10.27 2.40
C ALA A 53 -12.68 -9.54 1.12
N LEU A 54 -11.95 -9.76 0.04
CA LEU A 54 -12.30 -9.21 -1.27
C LEU A 54 -13.70 -9.70 -1.65
N ASP A 55 -14.59 -8.77 -1.98
CA ASP A 55 -15.96 -9.08 -2.37
C ASP A 55 -15.97 -10.05 -3.58
N PRO A 56 -16.66 -11.20 -3.50
CA PRO A 56 -16.79 -12.14 -4.61
C PRO A 56 -17.29 -11.50 -5.92
N GLU A 57 -18.14 -10.48 -5.85
CA GLU A 57 -18.60 -9.76 -7.05
C GLU A 57 -17.46 -8.98 -7.72
N ILE A 58 -16.55 -8.43 -6.93
CA ILE A 58 -15.34 -7.76 -7.45
C ILE A 58 -14.39 -8.79 -8.05
N VAL A 59 -14.23 -9.96 -7.42
CA VAL A 59 -13.44 -11.08 -7.98
C VAL A 59 -13.99 -11.49 -9.34
N GLN A 60 -15.32 -11.66 -9.44
CA GLN A 60 -15.96 -12.02 -10.71
C GLN A 60 -15.77 -10.93 -11.77
N SER A 61 -15.90 -9.66 -11.40
CA SER A 61 -15.63 -8.55 -12.32
C SER A 61 -14.17 -8.51 -12.77
N LEU A 62 -13.20 -8.71 -11.87
CA LEU A 62 -11.78 -8.80 -12.21
C LEU A 62 -11.51 -9.94 -13.19
N ASP A 63 -12.07 -11.12 -12.93
CA ASP A 63 -11.94 -12.29 -13.79
C ASP A 63 -12.48 -12.00 -15.20
N LEU A 64 -13.71 -11.48 -15.29
CA LEU A 64 -14.35 -11.20 -16.57
C LEU A 64 -13.64 -10.14 -17.41
N ILE A 65 -13.22 -9.02 -16.82
CA ILE A 65 -12.56 -7.93 -17.57
C ILE A 65 -11.16 -8.32 -18.01
N THR A 66 -10.47 -9.17 -17.24
CA THR A 66 -9.09 -9.55 -17.53
C THR A 66 -9.00 -10.79 -18.42
N ALA A 67 -10.01 -11.67 -18.41
CA ALA A 67 -10.15 -12.81 -19.30
C ALA A 67 -10.70 -12.46 -20.69
N ALA A 68 -11.27 -11.27 -20.87
CA ALA A 68 -11.90 -10.89 -22.14
C ALA A 68 -10.91 -10.94 -23.31
N HIS A 69 -11.36 -11.46 -24.46
CA HIS A 69 -10.50 -11.65 -25.64
C HIS A 69 -9.90 -10.34 -26.16
N ASP A 70 -10.64 -9.24 -26.04
CA ASP A 70 -10.26 -7.89 -26.43
C ASP A 70 -9.64 -7.07 -25.28
N ALA A 71 -9.40 -7.69 -24.12
CA ALA A 71 -8.78 -7.00 -22.99
C ALA A 71 -7.35 -6.53 -23.33
N PRO A 72 -6.94 -5.36 -22.81
CA PRO A 72 -5.58 -4.88 -22.94
C PRO A 72 -4.55 -5.93 -22.49
N GLU A 73 -3.38 -5.95 -23.10
CA GLU A 73 -2.35 -6.97 -22.83
C GLU A 73 -1.98 -7.07 -21.34
N HIS A 74 -1.89 -5.94 -20.66
CA HIS A 74 -1.57 -5.90 -19.24
C HIS A 74 -2.68 -6.47 -18.34
N PHE A 75 -3.95 -6.41 -18.77
CA PHE A 75 -5.07 -7.08 -18.07
C PHE A 75 -4.93 -8.60 -18.21
N ARG A 76 -4.76 -9.08 -19.46
CA ARG A 76 -4.60 -10.51 -19.74
C ARG A 76 -3.38 -11.12 -19.05
N ARG A 77 -2.29 -10.36 -18.94
CA ARG A 77 -1.08 -10.80 -18.22
C ARG A 77 -1.33 -11.03 -16.73
N VAL A 78 -2.13 -10.19 -16.08
CA VAL A 78 -2.50 -10.38 -14.67
C VAL A 78 -3.37 -11.61 -14.53
N HIS A 79 -4.39 -11.77 -15.39
CA HIS A 79 -5.22 -12.99 -15.44
C HIS A 79 -4.39 -14.27 -15.59
N ASP A 80 -3.46 -14.29 -16.55
CA ASP A 80 -2.57 -15.44 -16.77
C ASP A 80 -1.72 -15.78 -15.53
N ARG A 81 -1.33 -14.78 -14.73
CA ARG A 81 -0.57 -15.00 -13.50
C ARG A 81 -1.45 -15.60 -12.41
N VAL A 82 -2.70 -15.16 -12.30
CA VAL A 82 -3.69 -15.71 -11.37
C VAL A 82 -4.01 -17.16 -11.74
N GLU A 83 -4.36 -17.43 -13.00
CA GLU A 83 -4.69 -18.78 -13.51
C GLU A 83 -3.54 -19.78 -13.32
N ARG A 84 -2.29 -19.32 -13.45
CA ARG A 84 -1.10 -20.15 -13.24
C ARG A 84 -0.68 -20.27 -11.78
N GLY A 85 -1.40 -19.62 -10.85
CA GLY A 85 -1.13 -19.66 -9.41
C GLY A 85 0.12 -18.88 -8.97
N PHE A 86 0.60 -17.92 -9.78
CA PHE A 86 1.71 -17.04 -9.39
C PHE A 86 1.27 -15.90 -8.45
N THR A 87 -0.02 -15.61 -8.42
CA THR A 87 -0.67 -14.64 -7.52
C THR A 87 -2.14 -15.05 -7.34
N THR A 88 -2.88 -14.37 -6.47
CA THR A 88 -4.34 -14.51 -6.34
C THR A 88 -5.02 -13.16 -6.53
N TRP A 89 -6.34 -13.15 -6.71
CA TRP A 89 -7.09 -11.90 -6.78
C TRP A 89 -7.01 -11.11 -5.47
N GLU A 90 -7.01 -11.77 -4.32
CA GLU A 90 -6.79 -11.11 -3.02
C GLU A 90 -5.39 -10.52 -2.92
N ALA A 91 -4.35 -11.26 -3.32
CA ALA A 91 -2.98 -10.76 -3.28
C ALA A 91 -2.78 -9.55 -4.22
N PHE A 92 -3.38 -9.61 -5.41
CA PHE A 92 -3.41 -8.48 -6.34
C PHE A 92 -4.15 -7.27 -5.78
N TRP A 93 -5.31 -7.48 -5.15
CA TRP A 93 -6.13 -6.41 -4.56
C TRP A 93 -5.42 -5.65 -3.45
N GLN A 94 -4.66 -6.38 -2.62
CA GLN A 94 -3.89 -5.78 -1.52
C GLN A 94 -2.66 -5.02 -2.02
N ARG A 95 -2.10 -5.40 -3.18
CA ARG A 95 -0.86 -4.80 -3.72
C ARG A 95 -0.94 -4.50 -5.23
N PRO A 96 -1.86 -3.63 -5.67
CA PRO A 96 -2.03 -3.34 -7.10
C PRO A 96 -0.85 -2.58 -7.70
N HIS A 97 -0.03 -1.92 -6.88
CA HIS A 97 1.15 -1.19 -7.34
C HIS A 97 2.30 -2.11 -7.77
N ASP A 98 2.30 -3.38 -7.33
CA ASP A 98 3.29 -4.38 -7.74
C ASP A 98 3.09 -4.84 -9.18
N GLU A 99 1.91 -4.59 -9.76
CA GLU A 99 1.58 -4.94 -11.14
C GLU A 99 1.50 -3.67 -12.03
N TYR A 100 1.93 -3.80 -13.28
CA TYR A 100 1.89 -2.68 -14.22
C TYR A 100 0.46 -2.21 -14.46
N ARG A 101 0.17 -0.96 -14.08
CA ARG A 101 -1.17 -0.34 -14.14
C ARG A 101 -2.23 -1.08 -13.31
N GLY A 102 -1.86 -1.75 -12.21
CA GLY A 102 -2.83 -2.51 -11.41
C GLY A 102 -4.02 -1.69 -10.89
N PHE A 103 -3.82 -0.41 -10.56
CA PHE A 103 -4.93 0.48 -10.17
C PHE A 103 -5.95 0.71 -11.30
N GLU A 104 -5.53 0.71 -12.57
CA GLU A 104 -6.44 0.85 -13.72
C GLU A 104 -7.36 -0.38 -13.82
N ILE A 105 -6.83 -1.57 -13.56
CA ILE A 105 -7.58 -2.82 -13.54
C ILE A 105 -8.61 -2.81 -12.40
N ILE A 106 -8.21 -2.38 -11.20
CA ILE A 106 -9.12 -2.24 -10.05
C ILE A 106 -10.27 -1.27 -10.36
N GLN A 107 -9.95 -0.09 -10.92
CA GLN A 107 -10.98 0.89 -11.27
C GLN A 107 -11.97 0.34 -12.29
N ALA A 108 -11.49 -0.40 -13.30
CA ALA A 108 -12.36 -1.04 -14.29
C ALA A 108 -13.30 -2.08 -13.65
N ALA A 109 -12.80 -2.88 -12.69
CA ALA A 109 -13.63 -3.85 -11.97
C ALA A 109 -14.71 -3.17 -11.11
N ILE A 110 -14.36 -2.12 -10.36
CA ILE A 110 -15.31 -1.37 -9.51
C ILE A 110 -16.41 -0.72 -10.36
N VAL A 111 -16.04 -0.07 -11.47
CA VAL A 111 -17.00 0.58 -12.38
C VAL A 111 -18.00 -0.45 -12.95
N ARG A 112 -17.52 -1.65 -13.30
CA ARG A 112 -18.38 -2.73 -13.79
C ARG A 112 -19.37 -3.17 -12.74
N THR A 113 -18.90 -3.52 -11.53
CA THR A 113 -19.75 -4.00 -10.44
C THR A 113 -20.81 -2.95 -10.06
N THR A 114 -20.41 -1.67 -9.96
CA THR A 114 -21.35 -0.58 -9.63
C THR A 114 -22.37 -0.29 -10.73
N SER A 115 -22.00 -0.44 -12.01
CA SER A 115 -22.93 -0.29 -13.14
C SER A 115 -23.99 -1.41 -13.15
N GLU A 116 -23.59 -2.66 -12.88
CA GLU A 116 -24.52 -3.81 -12.86
C GLU A 116 -25.50 -3.74 -11.70
N ALA A 117 -25.06 -3.24 -10.54
CA ALA A 117 -25.92 -2.97 -9.39
C ALA A 117 -26.99 -1.90 -9.71
N GLY A 118 -26.60 -0.81 -10.39
CA GLY A 118 -27.52 0.25 -10.82
C GLY A 118 -28.59 -0.22 -11.80
N ASP A 119 -28.20 -1.03 -12.79
CA ASP A 119 -29.13 -1.59 -13.78
C ASP A 119 -30.13 -2.58 -13.17
N THR A 120 -29.69 -3.33 -12.15
CA THR A 120 -30.55 -4.29 -11.46
C THR A 120 -31.62 -3.58 -10.63
N LEU A 121 -31.26 -2.53 -9.90
CA LEU A 121 -32.20 -1.71 -9.13
C LEU A 121 -33.21 -0.99 -10.03
N ALA A 122 -32.75 -0.46 -11.17
CA ALA A 122 -33.63 0.18 -12.15
C ALA A 122 -34.69 -0.78 -12.70
N ARG A 123 -34.34 -2.06 -12.92
CA ARG A 123 -35.27 -3.11 -13.39
C ARG A 123 -36.30 -3.53 -12.33
N ILE A 124 -35.94 -3.48 -11.05
CA ILE A 124 -36.85 -3.79 -9.94
C ILE A 124 -37.90 -2.67 -9.79
N ASP A 125 -37.50 -1.40 -9.79
CA ASP A 125 -38.42 -0.25 -9.72
C ASP A 125 -39.37 -0.19 -10.93
N THR A 126 -38.94 -0.62 -12.12
CA THR A 126 -39.83 -0.71 -13.30
C THR A 126 -40.83 -1.86 -13.24
N LYS A 127 -40.54 -2.92 -12.49
CA LYS A 127 -41.44 -4.07 -12.32
C LYS A 127 -42.53 -3.76 -11.29
N GLU A 128 -42.18 -3.10 -10.19
CA GLU A 128 -43.15 -2.69 -9.15
C GLU A 128 -44.14 -1.62 -9.60
N ARG A 129 -43.82 -0.82 -10.63
CA ARG A 129 -44.77 0.18 -11.20
C ARG A 129 -45.75 -0.39 -12.23
N ARG A 130 -45.58 -1.64 -12.63
CA ARG A 130 -46.41 -2.30 -13.67
C ARG A 130 -47.45 -3.27 -13.11
N ASP A 131 -47.35 -3.60 -11.82
CA ASP A 131 -48.34 -4.35 -11.04
C ASP A 131 -49.24 -3.39 -10.25
#